data_AF-A0A7Y9T3A9-F1
#
_entry.id   AF-A0A7Y9T3A9-F1
#
_cell.length_a   1.000
_cell.length_b   1.000
_cell.length_c   1.000
_cell.angle_alpha   90.00
_cell.angle_beta   90.00
_cell.angle_gamma   90.00
#
_symmetry.space_group_name_H-M   'P 1'
#
loop_
_entity.id
_entity.type
_entity.pdbx_description
1 polymer ?
#
loop_
_entity_poly.entity_id
_entity_poly.type
_entity_poly.pdbx_seq_one_letter_code
_entity_poly.pdbx_strand_id
1 'polypeptide(L)'
;MRLTNLVRKFVVGAALALLPAASFAGVFISVGFAPPVLPVYTQPICPGDGYLWNPGYWAYGDEGYYWVPGVWVRPPQVGLLWTPGYWGWGGGAYLFHAGYWGPHVGFYGGVNYGFGYGGVGFGGGRWVGNSFAYNTAVVNVNRTVIHNTYIDNTVINHTTINNRTSFNGGTGGLQARPSAQEASFARENHIAPTAEQQSHVQMAHADRSNFASVNGGRPQNAAYSRPGVRAANQQQRIGQGVQSGQLTAHETGNLENREASINHQAAADRAANGGHLTAQEHQQINQRQNNVSKSIYNDKHNANTQEHPHAEAHEGHR
;
A
#
# COMPACT_ATOMS: atom_id res chain seq x y z
N MET A 1 54.20 16.23 46.83
CA MET A 1 53.12 16.50 47.80
C MET A 1 52.05 17.34 47.07
N ARG A 2 50.83 16.78 46.90
CA ARG A 2 49.53 17.44 46.52
C ARG A 2 49.46 18.06 45.10
N LEU A 3 48.71 17.55 44.11
CA LEU A 3 47.29 17.18 43.92
C LEU A 3 46.33 18.38 43.74
N THR A 4 45.88 18.61 42.47
CA THR A 4 44.62 19.28 42.03
C THR A 4 44.46 19.02 40.52
N ASN A 5 43.51 18.18 40.05
CA ASN A 5 42.11 18.47 39.64
C ASN A 5 42.01 19.45 38.43
N LEU A 6 41.15 19.34 37.41
CA LEU A 6 40.11 18.42 36.95
C LEU A 6 39.65 18.96 35.55
N VAL A 7 39.16 18.09 34.66
CA VAL A 7 38.17 18.36 33.58
C VAL A 7 38.51 19.39 32.49
N ARG A 8 38.88 18.90 31.29
CA ARG A 8 38.69 19.63 30.02
C ARG A 8 37.25 19.48 29.56
N LYS A 9 36.54 20.61 29.50
CA LYS A 9 35.15 20.76 29.04
C LYS A 9 35.10 20.55 27.52
N PHE A 10 34.31 19.59 27.06
CA PHE A 10 33.72 19.64 25.71
C PHE A 10 32.52 20.58 25.78
N VAL A 11 32.60 21.72 25.09
CA VAL A 11 31.42 22.56 24.79
C VAL A 11 31.00 22.21 23.37
N VAL A 12 29.99 21.35 23.23
CA VAL A 12 29.23 21.23 21.99
C VAL A 12 28.07 22.21 22.12
N GLY A 13 28.10 23.27 21.31
CA GLY A 13 27.02 24.24 21.23
C GLY A 13 25.78 23.60 20.62
N ALA A 14 24.71 23.47 21.41
CA ALA A 14 23.39 23.19 20.91
C ALA A 14 22.78 24.50 20.38
N ALA A 15 22.79 24.69 19.06
CA ALA A 15 21.94 25.66 18.41
C ALA A 15 20.52 25.09 18.34
N LEU A 16 19.64 25.50 19.27
CA LEU A 16 18.20 25.27 19.15
C LEU A 16 17.66 26.07 17.96
N ALA A 17 17.38 25.39 16.85
CA ALA A 17 16.51 25.93 15.81
C ALA A 17 15.05 25.79 16.30
N LEU A 18 14.42 26.93 16.60
CA LEU A 18 12.97 27.03 16.81
C LEU A 18 12.28 26.83 15.45
N LEU A 19 11.92 25.59 15.14
CA LEU A 19 10.87 25.29 14.15
C LEU A 19 9.54 25.22 14.90
N PRO A 20 8.46 25.84 14.40
CA PRO A 20 7.12 25.54 14.89
C PRO A 20 6.84 24.07 14.58
N ALA A 21 6.90 23.22 15.60
CA ALA A 21 6.47 21.83 15.49
C ALA A 21 4.95 21.82 15.36
N ALA A 22 4.44 21.59 14.14
CA ALA A 22 3.18 20.89 14.02
C ALA A 22 3.47 19.46 14.52
N SER A 23 3.19 19.21 15.81
CA SER A 23 3.46 17.94 16.46
C SER A 23 2.46 16.90 15.96
N PHE A 24 2.70 16.34 14.78
CA PHE A 24 2.33 14.97 14.48
C PHE A 24 3.47 14.09 14.98
N ALA A 25 3.18 13.15 15.88
CA ALA A 25 4.10 12.08 16.24
C ALA A 25 4.24 11.11 15.05
N GLY A 26 4.83 11.59 13.95
CA GLY A 26 5.24 10.76 12.83
C GLY A 26 6.49 9.99 13.25
N VAL A 27 6.48 8.68 13.05
CA VAL A 27 7.72 7.90 13.09
C VAL A 27 8.56 8.36 11.88
N PHE A 28 9.57 9.19 12.13
CA PHE A 28 10.52 9.60 11.11
C PHE A 28 11.53 8.47 10.91
N ILE A 29 11.39 7.73 9.81
CA ILE A 29 12.42 6.78 9.38
C ILE A 29 13.47 7.56 8.60
N SER A 30 14.73 7.49 9.06
CA SER A 30 15.88 8.13 8.42
C SER A 30 16.75 7.07 7.74
N VAL A 31 16.90 7.16 6.42
CA VAL A 31 17.64 6.18 5.60
C VAL A 31 18.79 6.89 4.87
N GLY A 32 19.98 6.26 4.84
CA GLY A 32 21.17 6.84 4.20
C GLY A 32 21.20 6.75 2.67
N PHE A 33 20.26 6.05 2.05
CA PHE A 33 20.20 5.84 0.59
C PHE A 33 18.78 5.98 0.04
N ALA A 34 18.69 6.38 -1.24
CA ALA A 34 17.43 6.74 -1.87
C ALA A 34 16.47 5.55 -1.99
N PRO A 35 15.14 5.77 -1.90
CA PRO A 35 14.17 4.75 -2.26
C PRO A 35 14.30 4.38 -3.75
N PRO A 36 13.96 3.13 -4.13
CA PRO A 36 13.91 2.75 -5.53
C PRO A 36 12.90 3.59 -6.32
N VAL A 37 13.04 3.63 -7.64
CA VAL A 37 12.02 4.25 -8.51
C VAL A 37 10.64 3.59 -8.33
N LEU A 38 9.57 4.33 -8.60
CA LEU A 38 8.22 3.79 -8.51
C LEU A 38 8.02 2.63 -9.50
N PRO A 39 7.47 1.47 -9.07
CA PRO A 39 7.02 0.41 -9.97
C PRO A 39 5.95 0.92 -10.93
N VAL A 40 5.94 0.36 -12.14
CA VAL A 40 4.83 0.56 -13.09
C VAL A 40 3.82 -0.55 -12.85
N TYR A 41 2.56 -0.17 -12.68
CA TYR A 41 1.47 -1.11 -12.50
C TYR A 41 0.16 -0.51 -12.99
N THR A 42 -0.86 -1.34 -13.15
CA THR A 42 -2.21 -0.91 -13.52
C THR A 42 -3.08 -0.81 -12.27
N GLN A 43 -3.96 0.20 -12.23
CA GLN A 43 -4.93 0.31 -11.15
C GLN A 43 -6.01 -0.77 -11.32
N PRO A 44 -6.25 -1.60 -10.30
CA PRO A 44 -7.34 -2.57 -10.32
C PRO A 44 -8.68 -1.85 -10.34
N ILE A 45 -9.72 -2.53 -10.83
CA ILE A 45 -11.05 -1.94 -10.89
C ILE A 45 -11.53 -1.56 -9.49
N CYS A 46 -12.09 -0.35 -9.37
CA CYS A 46 -12.70 0.12 -8.13
C CYS A 46 -13.80 -0.86 -7.70
N PRO A 47 -13.75 -1.35 -6.46
CA PRO A 47 -14.62 -2.44 -6.05
C PRO A 47 -16.00 -1.96 -5.58
N GLY A 48 -16.30 -0.66 -5.63
CA GLY A 48 -17.63 -0.11 -5.35
C GLY A 48 -17.64 1.39 -5.09
N ASP A 49 -18.83 1.96 -5.00
CA ASP A 49 -19.02 3.38 -4.68
C ASP A 49 -18.49 3.74 -3.28
N GLY A 50 -17.94 4.95 -3.14
CA GLY A 50 -17.33 5.47 -1.92
C GLY A 50 -15.92 4.96 -1.58
N TYR A 51 -15.29 4.18 -2.46
CA TYR A 51 -13.88 3.84 -2.35
C TYR A 51 -12.99 4.91 -3.01
N LEU A 52 -11.88 5.23 -2.35
CA LEU A 52 -10.85 6.16 -2.83
C LEU A 52 -9.54 5.42 -3.07
N TRP A 53 -8.82 5.81 -4.12
CA TRP A 53 -7.54 5.21 -4.45
C TRP A 53 -6.46 5.65 -3.46
N ASN A 54 -5.75 4.69 -2.89
CA ASN A 54 -4.54 4.87 -2.12
C ASN A 54 -3.38 4.28 -2.93
N PRO A 55 -2.45 5.10 -3.43
CA PRO A 55 -1.39 4.60 -4.29
C PRO A 55 -0.39 3.76 -3.51
N GLY A 56 0.28 2.85 -4.21
CA GLY A 56 1.39 2.13 -3.64
C GLY A 56 2.61 3.03 -3.44
N TYR A 57 3.43 2.70 -2.46
CA TYR A 57 4.63 3.46 -2.11
C TYR A 57 5.71 2.56 -1.53
N TRP A 58 6.97 3.01 -1.59
CA TRP A 58 8.06 2.38 -0.87
C TRP A 58 7.96 2.75 0.60
N ALA A 59 7.77 1.77 1.47
CA ALA A 59 8.02 1.90 2.91
C ALA A 59 9.42 1.38 3.24
N TYR A 60 9.86 1.53 4.48
CA TYR A 60 11.16 1.03 4.94
C TYR A 60 10.99 0.22 6.21
N GLY A 61 11.66 -0.92 6.28
CA GLY A 61 11.67 -1.83 7.42
C GLY A 61 13.07 -2.38 7.65
N ASP A 62 13.18 -3.37 8.53
CA ASP A 62 14.48 -3.89 8.99
C ASP A 62 15.34 -4.47 7.85
N GLU A 63 14.71 -4.97 6.78
CA GLU A 63 15.39 -5.52 5.60
C GLU A 63 15.50 -4.53 4.42
N GLY A 64 15.23 -3.24 4.67
CA GLY A 64 15.31 -2.16 3.69
C GLY A 64 13.95 -1.74 3.11
N TYR A 65 13.98 -1.16 1.90
CA TYR A 65 12.75 -0.71 1.24
C TYR A 65 11.87 -1.89 0.83
N TYR A 66 10.58 -1.81 1.15
CA TYR A 66 9.56 -2.75 0.69
C TYR A 66 8.38 -2.00 0.08
N TRP A 67 7.76 -2.61 -0.92
CA TRP A 67 6.62 -2.01 -1.60
C TRP A 67 5.34 -2.28 -0.82
N VAL A 68 4.61 -1.23 -0.48
CA VAL A 68 3.21 -1.32 -0.05
C VAL A 68 2.34 -1.22 -1.31
N PRO A 69 1.58 -2.27 -1.68
CA PRO A 69 0.76 -2.25 -2.88
C PRO A 69 -0.32 -1.17 -2.85
N GLY A 70 -0.63 -0.55 -3.99
CA GLY A 70 -1.76 0.38 -4.09
C GLY A 70 -3.10 -0.34 -3.89
N VAL A 71 -4.05 0.31 -3.24
CA VAL A 71 -5.35 -0.28 -2.88
C VAL A 71 -6.49 0.73 -2.96
N TRP A 72 -7.71 0.27 -3.22
CA TRP A 72 -8.90 1.06 -2.94
C TRP A 72 -9.32 0.90 -1.49
N VAL A 73 -9.53 2.00 -0.78
CA VAL A 73 -9.98 2.01 0.62
C VAL A 73 -11.15 2.96 0.80
N ARG A 74 -11.99 2.71 1.81
CA ARG A 74 -13.02 3.68 2.19
C ARG A 74 -12.41 4.78 3.07
N PRO A 75 -12.77 6.05 2.86
CA PRO A 75 -12.35 7.12 3.75
C PRO A 75 -13.01 6.88 5.12
N PRO A 76 -12.33 7.23 6.23
CA PRO A 76 -12.90 7.07 7.56
C PRO A 76 -14.14 7.94 7.80
N GLN A 77 -14.28 9.03 7.03
CA GLN A 77 -15.44 9.91 7.04
C GLN A 77 -15.70 10.46 5.63
N VAL A 78 -16.97 10.74 5.32
CA VAL A 78 -17.37 11.46 4.10
C VAL A 78 -16.72 12.84 4.08
N GLY A 79 -16.31 13.29 2.89
CA GLY A 79 -15.65 14.58 2.71
C GLY A 79 -14.13 14.54 2.86
N LEU A 80 -13.56 13.44 3.37
CA LEU A 80 -12.11 13.29 3.47
C LEU A 80 -11.49 12.73 2.18
N LEU A 81 -10.27 13.18 1.91
CA LEU A 81 -9.39 12.75 0.84
C LEU A 81 -8.07 12.26 1.44
N TRP A 82 -7.38 11.40 0.70
CA TRP A 82 -6.09 10.85 1.14
C TRP A 82 -4.93 11.68 0.60
N THR A 83 -4.04 12.10 1.49
CA THR A 83 -2.72 12.64 1.12
C THR A 83 -1.70 11.51 1.23
N PRO A 84 -1.06 11.08 0.12
CA PRO A 84 -0.04 10.04 0.15
C PRO A 84 1.16 10.45 1.03
N GLY A 85 1.74 9.47 1.71
CA GLY A 85 3.05 9.66 2.33
C GLY A 85 4.15 9.67 1.27
N TYR A 86 5.27 10.35 1.54
CA TYR A 86 6.37 10.51 0.58
C TYR A 86 7.74 10.52 1.27
N TRP A 87 8.78 10.17 0.53
CA TRP A 87 10.17 10.32 0.98
C TRP A 87 10.71 11.70 0.60
N GLY A 88 11.31 12.40 1.56
CA GLY A 88 12.00 13.67 1.35
C GLY A 88 13.46 13.57 1.79
N TRP A 89 14.39 14.09 0.99
CA TRP A 89 15.78 14.27 1.38
C TRP A 89 15.94 15.55 2.20
N GLY A 90 16.49 15.42 3.41
CA GLY A 90 16.77 16.54 4.28
C GLY A 90 17.78 16.16 5.35
N GLY A 91 18.67 17.10 5.72
CA GLY A 91 19.63 16.87 6.81
C GLY A 91 20.61 15.72 6.60
N GLY A 92 20.85 15.29 5.34
CA GLY A 92 21.76 14.19 5.02
C GLY A 92 21.13 12.80 5.02
N ALA A 93 19.80 12.70 5.14
CA ALA A 93 19.08 11.44 5.07
C ALA A 93 17.75 11.56 4.30
N TYR A 94 17.20 10.42 3.92
CA TYR A 94 15.84 10.30 3.41
C TYR A 94 14.89 10.10 4.59
N LEU A 95 13.91 10.99 4.72
CA LEU A 95 12.90 11.03 5.76
C LEU A 95 11.53 10.68 5.17
N PHE A 96 10.81 9.75 5.78
CA PHE A 96 9.44 9.45 5.36
C PHE A 96 8.45 10.40 6.05
N HIS A 97 7.65 11.09 5.24
CA HIS A 97 6.50 11.86 5.67
C HIS A 97 5.26 10.99 5.57
N ALA A 98 4.63 10.68 6.70
CA ALA A 98 3.45 9.82 6.74
C ALA A 98 2.25 10.47 6.04
N GLY A 99 1.46 9.65 5.33
CA GLY A 99 0.20 10.07 4.73
C GLY A 99 -0.92 10.23 5.76
N TYR A 100 -1.98 10.92 5.36
CA TYR A 100 -3.10 11.24 6.24
C TYR A 100 -4.40 11.49 5.46
N TRP A 101 -5.52 11.36 6.15
CA TRP A 101 -6.83 11.81 5.67
C TRP A 101 -7.09 13.25 6.09
N GLY A 102 -7.57 14.08 5.18
CA GLY A 102 -7.94 15.47 5.43
C GLY A 102 -9.02 15.96 4.46
N PRO A 103 -9.65 17.12 4.69
CA PRO A 103 -10.66 17.65 3.78
C PRO A 103 -10.04 18.07 2.44
N HIS A 104 -8.74 18.37 2.42
CA HIS A 104 -7.97 18.63 1.22
C HIS A 104 -6.75 17.70 1.11
N VAL A 105 -6.30 17.46 -0.12
CA VAL A 105 -5.03 16.76 -0.37
C VAL A 105 -3.89 17.77 -0.24
N GLY A 106 -3.05 17.57 0.78
CA GLY A 106 -1.88 18.42 1.02
C GLY A 106 -0.68 18.03 0.15
N PHE A 107 0.46 18.63 0.45
CA PHE A 107 1.71 18.36 -0.27
C PHE A 107 2.23 16.95 0.03
N TYR A 108 2.50 16.18 -1.01
CA TYR A 108 3.06 14.82 -0.94
C TYR A 108 4.39 14.70 -1.71
N GLY A 109 5.23 15.74 -1.65
CA GLY A 109 6.58 15.69 -2.22
C GLY A 109 6.68 15.91 -3.72
N GLY A 110 5.57 16.21 -4.40
CA GLY A 110 5.55 16.32 -5.87
C GLY A 110 5.59 14.96 -6.59
N VAL A 111 5.57 13.85 -5.85
CA VAL A 111 5.76 12.50 -6.39
C VAL A 111 4.54 12.09 -7.21
N ASN A 112 4.75 11.68 -8.45
CA ASN A 112 3.67 11.16 -9.28
C ASN A 112 3.39 9.69 -8.95
N TYR A 113 2.42 9.47 -8.07
CA TYR A 113 1.96 8.14 -7.70
C TYR A 113 0.97 7.52 -8.71
N GLY A 114 0.56 8.29 -9.72
CA GLY A 114 -0.42 7.87 -10.73
C GLY A 114 -1.86 7.91 -10.24
N PHE A 115 -2.78 7.60 -11.14
CA PHE A 115 -4.21 7.39 -10.86
C PHE A 115 -4.89 8.51 -10.05
N GLY A 116 -4.52 9.75 -10.36
CA GLY A 116 -5.06 10.96 -9.74
C GLY A 116 -4.04 11.70 -8.90
N TYR A 117 -2.96 11.06 -8.48
CA TYR A 117 -1.88 11.70 -7.74
C TYR A 117 -0.73 12.05 -8.67
N GLY A 118 -0.94 13.08 -9.48
CA GLY A 118 0.03 13.55 -10.50
C GLY A 118 1.20 14.37 -9.95
N GLY A 119 1.36 14.47 -8.63
CA GLY A 119 2.37 15.32 -7.97
C GLY A 119 1.80 16.58 -7.32
N VAL A 120 0.53 16.92 -7.58
CA VAL A 120 -0.21 17.99 -6.90
C VAL A 120 -1.66 17.59 -6.76
N GLY A 121 -2.25 17.84 -5.58
CA GLY A 121 -3.66 17.56 -5.31
C GLY A 121 -4.09 16.12 -5.67
N PHE A 122 -5.38 15.97 -6.03
CA PHE A 122 -5.93 14.70 -6.48
C PHE A 122 -6.95 14.89 -7.61
N GLY A 123 -6.67 14.32 -8.78
CA GLY A 123 -7.52 14.38 -9.97
C GLY A 123 -8.43 13.17 -10.18
N GLY A 124 -8.43 12.19 -9.27
CA GLY A 124 -9.19 10.94 -9.44
C GLY A 124 -10.69 11.06 -9.14
N GLY A 125 -11.14 12.17 -8.58
CA GLY A 125 -12.55 12.45 -8.31
C GLY A 125 -12.73 13.61 -7.33
N ARG A 126 -13.97 13.86 -6.93
CA ARG A 126 -14.32 14.90 -5.96
C ARG A 126 -15.59 14.57 -5.20
N TRP A 127 -15.73 15.10 -3.99
CA TRP A 127 -16.99 15.05 -3.26
C TRP A 127 -18.04 15.99 -3.89
N VAL A 128 -19.26 15.50 -4.04
CA VAL A 128 -20.45 16.28 -4.44
C VAL A 128 -21.52 16.03 -3.38
N GLY A 129 -21.63 16.95 -2.43
CA GLY A 129 -22.36 16.69 -1.19
C GLY A 129 -21.74 15.49 -0.46
N ASN A 130 -22.56 14.47 -0.16
CA ASN A 130 -22.12 13.27 0.56
C ASN A 130 -21.74 12.09 -0.36
N SER A 131 -21.75 12.27 -1.69
CA SER A 131 -21.38 11.23 -2.65
C SER A 131 -20.08 11.58 -3.37
N PHE A 132 -19.24 10.57 -3.61
CA PHE A 132 -17.98 10.76 -4.31
C PHE A 132 -18.19 10.60 -5.81
N ALA A 133 -17.86 11.63 -6.59
CA ALA A 133 -17.90 11.63 -8.04
C ALA A 133 -16.53 11.22 -8.61
N TYR A 134 -16.50 10.22 -9.49
CA TYR A 134 -15.25 9.63 -10.01
C TYR A 134 -14.85 10.24 -11.35
N ASN A 135 -13.59 10.65 -11.49
CA ASN A 135 -13.04 11.09 -12.77
C ASN A 135 -12.53 9.89 -13.59
N THR A 136 -13.36 9.45 -14.52
CA THR A 136 -13.10 8.24 -15.32
C THR A 136 -12.06 8.42 -16.43
N ALA A 137 -11.50 9.63 -16.58
CA ALA A 137 -10.29 9.86 -17.36
C ALA A 137 -9.03 9.34 -16.66
N VAL A 138 -9.09 9.18 -15.34
CA VAL A 138 -7.91 8.97 -14.49
C VAL A 138 -8.00 7.67 -13.69
N VAL A 139 -9.19 7.33 -13.19
CA VAL A 139 -9.39 6.16 -12.34
C VAL A 139 -10.24 5.07 -13.00
N ASN A 140 -9.88 3.83 -12.70
CA ASN A 140 -10.51 2.62 -13.22
C ASN A 140 -11.73 2.23 -12.39
N VAL A 141 -12.93 2.62 -12.84
CA VAL A 141 -14.21 2.32 -12.20
C VAL A 141 -15.17 1.61 -13.16
N ASN A 142 -16.01 0.73 -12.63
CA ASN A 142 -17.09 0.14 -13.41
C ASN A 142 -18.28 1.10 -13.52
N ARG A 143 -18.47 1.72 -14.68
CA ARG A 143 -19.54 2.70 -14.93
C ARG A 143 -20.95 2.09 -14.95
N THR A 144 -21.08 0.75 -15.02
CA THR A 144 -22.37 0.08 -14.89
C THR A 144 -22.82 -0.07 -13.44
N VAL A 145 -21.89 0.06 -12.48
CA VAL A 145 -22.16 -0.07 -11.04
C VAL A 145 -22.04 1.28 -10.34
N ILE A 146 -21.07 2.10 -10.74
CA ILE A 146 -20.82 3.44 -10.19
C ILE A 146 -21.31 4.46 -11.21
N HIS A 147 -22.42 5.12 -10.88
CA HIS A 147 -23.06 6.08 -11.78
C HIS A 147 -22.61 7.53 -11.54
N ASN A 148 -22.11 7.86 -10.34
CA ASN A 148 -21.58 9.18 -10.04
C ASN A 148 -20.19 9.36 -10.66
N THR A 149 -20.15 9.61 -11.97
CA THR A 149 -18.93 9.65 -12.77
C THR A 149 -18.91 10.90 -13.65
N TYR A 150 -17.70 11.38 -13.94
CA TYR A 150 -17.46 12.44 -14.92
C TYR A 150 -16.15 12.18 -15.67
N ILE A 151 -15.84 13.03 -16.65
CA ILE A 151 -14.58 13.03 -17.39
C ILE A 151 -14.00 14.44 -17.32
N ASP A 152 -12.79 14.54 -16.80
CA ASP A 152 -11.96 15.74 -16.87
C ASP A 152 -10.53 15.34 -17.24
N ASN A 153 -10.11 15.72 -18.44
CA ASN A 153 -8.78 15.41 -18.97
C ASN A 153 -7.74 16.48 -18.62
N THR A 154 -8.15 17.62 -18.06
CA THR A 154 -7.23 18.75 -17.76
C THR A 154 -6.24 18.39 -16.66
N VAL A 155 -6.59 17.43 -15.82
CA VAL A 155 -5.74 16.89 -14.74
C VAL A 155 -4.67 15.91 -15.23
N ILE A 156 -4.68 15.51 -16.50
CA ILE A 156 -3.72 14.55 -17.09
C ILE A 156 -2.59 15.33 -17.76
N ASN A 157 -1.47 15.52 -17.06
CA ASN A 157 -0.29 16.17 -17.62
C ASN A 157 0.77 15.15 -18.08
N HIS A 158 1.02 15.08 -19.40
CA HIS A 158 1.92 14.12 -20.04
C HIS A 158 3.39 14.22 -19.59
N THR A 159 3.87 15.38 -19.16
CA THR A 159 5.29 15.54 -18.74
C THR A 159 5.57 14.96 -17.35
N THR A 160 4.57 14.92 -16.47
CA THR A 160 4.72 14.37 -15.11
C THR A 160 4.56 12.85 -15.07
N ILE A 161 3.84 12.26 -16.04
CA ILE A 161 3.53 10.81 -16.11
C ILE A 161 4.79 9.94 -16.29
N ASN A 162 5.84 10.45 -16.93
CA ASN A 162 7.04 9.67 -17.22
C ASN A 162 8.12 9.75 -16.12
N ASN A 163 7.90 10.54 -15.07
CA ASN A 163 8.85 10.66 -13.97
C ASN A 163 8.54 9.63 -12.88
N ARG A 164 9.38 8.59 -12.81
CA ARG A 164 9.26 7.50 -11.82
C ARG A 164 10.05 7.75 -10.53
N THR A 165 10.57 8.96 -10.33
CA THR A 165 11.25 9.33 -9.08
C THR A 165 10.25 9.24 -7.92
N SER A 166 10.65 8.55 -6.85
CA SER A 166 9.80 8.22 -5.70
C SER A 166 10.03 9.12 -4.47
N PHE A 167 10.86 10.15 -4.61
CA PHE A 167 11.26 11.02 -3.51
C PHE A 167 11.48 12.48 -3.94
N ASN A 168 11.37 13.37 -2.96
CA ASN A 168 11.61 14.81 -3.08
C ASN A 168 12.98 15.18 -2.53
N GLY A 169 13.63 16.18 -3.11
CA GLY A 169 14.89 16.76 -2.65
C GLY A 169 16.12 15.89 -2.95
N GLY A 170 17.30 16.47 -2.73
CA GLY A 170 18.58 15.77 -2.94
C GLY A 170 18.91 15.49 -4.40
N THR A 171 20.03 14.83 -4.63
CA THR A 171 20.50 14.46 -5.97
C THR A 171 19.61 13.37 -6.56
N GLY A 172 19.05 13.62 -7.75
CA GLY A 172 18.15 12.69 -8.44
C GLY A 172 16.69 12.73 -7.97
N GLY A 173 16.40 13.53 -6.93
CA GLY A 173 15.04 13.73 -6.40
C GLY A 173 14.28 14.87 -7.06
N LEU A 174 12.97 14.89 -6.85
CA LEU A 174 12.09 15.95 -7.32
C LEU A 174 12.37 17.26 -6.57
N GLN A 175 12.42 18.39 -7.27
CA GLN A 175 12.61 19.71 -6.64
C GLN A 175 11.28 20.42 -6.41
N ALA A 176 10.24 19.68 -6.02
CA ALA A 176 8.92 20.23 -5.75
C ALA A 176 8.86 20.89 -4.37
N ARG A 177 8.06 21.95 -4.24
CA ARG A 177 7.81 22.65 -2.99
C ARG A 177 6.30 22.81 -2.79
N PRO A 178 5.80 22.79 -1.54
CA PRO A 178 4.40 23.04 -1.28
C PRO A 178 4.02 24.45 -1.75
N SER A 179 2.89 24.56 -2.44
CA SER A 179 2.21 25.83 -2.65
C SER A 179 1.73 26.43 -1.32
N ALA A 180 1.36 27.71 -1.33
CA ALA A 180 0.77 28.36 -0.14
C ALA A 180 -0.52 27.66 0.32
N GLN A 181 -1.31 27.12 -0.62
CA GLN A 181 -2.52 26.36 -0.31
C GLN A 181 -2.19 25.02 0.34
N GLU A 182 -1.31 24.21 -0.25
CA GLU A 182 -0.90 22.93 0.35
C GLU A 182 -0.23 23.11 1.72
N ALA A 183 0.53 24.20 1.90
CA ALA A 183 1.11 24.55 3.20
C ALA A 183 0.04 24.92 4.25
N SER A 184 -1.11 25.47 3.83
CA SER A 184 -2.25 25.69 4.72
C SER A 184 -2.99 24.39 5.05
N PHE A 185 -3.15 23.47 4.09
CA PHE A 185 -3.80 22.17 4.30
C PHE A 185 -3.02 21.27 5.27
N ALA A 186 -1.69 21.41 5.31
CA ALA A 186 -0.84 20.74 6.30
C ALA A 186 -1.15 21.12 7.76
N ARG A 187 -1.90 22.21 7.99
CA ARG A 187 -2.31 22.70 9.33
C ARG A 187 -3.75 22.36 9.68
N GLU A 188 -4.49 21.72 8.78
CA GLU A 188 -5.85 21.26 9.05
C GLU A 188 -5.86 20.07 10.01
N ASN A 189 -7.05 19.76 10.54
CA ASN A 189 -7.23 18.53 11.30
C ASN A 189 -7.11 17.32 10.37
N HIS A 190 -6.24 16.38 10.74
CA HIS A 190 -5.99 15.17 9.97
C HIS A 190 -6.34 13.91 10.76
N ILE A 191 -6.74 12.86 10.04
CA ILE A 191 -6.90 11.53 10.60
C ILE A 191 -5.76 10.65 10.07
N ALA A 192 -5.11 9.93 10.99
CA ALA A 192 -4.08 8.95 10.66
C ALA A 192 -4.63 7.84 9.72
N PRO A 193 -3.75 7.06 9.06
CA PRO A 193 -4.20 5.88 8.32
C PRO A 193 -5.07 4.97 9.19
N THR A 194 -6.16 4.47 8.62
CA THR A 194 -7.11 3.57 9.30
C THR A 194 -6.45 2.24 9.70
N ALA A 195 -7.07 1.50 10.62
CA ALA A 195 -6.59 0.16 11.00
C ALA A 195 -6.45 -0.79 9.80
N GLU A 196 -7.34 -0.68 8.81
CA GLU A 196 -7.28 -1.45 7.57
C GLU A 196 -6.03 -1.10 6.74
N GLN A 197 -5.72 0.19 6.59
CA GLN A 197 -4.51 0.65 5.92
C GLN A 197 -3.24 0.23 6.68
N GLN A 198 -3.24 0.33 8.01
CA GLN A 198 -2.10 -0.09 8.83
C GLN A 198 -1.86 -1.61 8.71
N SER A 199 -2.92 -2.42 8.76
CA SER A 199 -2.81 -3.86 8.53
C SER A 199 -2.27 -4.19 7.14
N HIS A 200 -2.68 -3.44 6.11
CA HIS A 200 -2.16 -3.58 4.75
C HIS A 200 -0.65 -3.32 4.65
N VAL A 201 -0.16 -2.26 5.30
CA VAL A 201 1.28 -1.95 5.37
C VAL A 201 2.05 -3.08 6.08
N GLN A 202 1.53 -3.58 7.20
CA GLN A 202 2.18 -4.67 7.94
C GLN A 202 2.20 -5.99 7.15
N MET A 203 1.13 -6.32 6.44
CA MET A 203 1.11 -7.47 5.53
C MET A 203 2.12 -7.30 4.39
N ALA A 204 2.26 -6.09 3.85
CA ALA A 204 3.25 -5.79 2.84
C ALA A 204 4.68 -5.94 3.38
N HIS A 205 4.93 -5.47 4.60
CA HIS A 205 6.22 -5.60 5.30
C HIS A 205 6.60 -7.05 5.57
N ALA A 206 5.65 -7.90 5.94
CA ALA A 206 5.95 -9.30 6.26
C ALA A 206 6.11 -10.20 5.03
N ASP A 207 5.67 -9.74 3.85
CA ASP A 207 5.87 -10.46 2.61
C ASP A 207 7.24 -10.12 2.02
N ARG A 208 8.18 -11.06 2.21
CA ARG A 208 9.56 -10.93 1.73
C ARG A 208 9.64 -10.59 0.23
N SER A 209 8.66 -11.00 -0.58
CA SER A 209 8.64 -10.70 -2.02
C SER A 209 8.42 -9.22 -2.35
N ASN A 210 7.97 -8.41 -1.39
CA ASN A 210 7.80 -6.96 -1.56
C ASN A 210 9.10 -6.16 -1.37
N PHE A 211 10.14 -6.75 -0.78
CA PHE A 211 11.40 -6.05 -0.55
C PHE A 211 12.17 -5.81 -1.85
N ALA A 212 12.68 -4.60 -2.01
CA ALA A 212 13.48 -4.21 -3.16
C ALA A 212 14.77 -5.03 -3.28
N SER A 213 15.34 -5.47 -2.15
CA SER A 213 16.50 -6.38 -2.11
C SER A 213 16.20 -7.76 -2.69
N VAL A 214 14.93 -8.16 -2.72
CA VAL A 214 14.48 -9.48 -3.21
C VAL A 214 13.99 -9.39 -4.65
N ASN A 215 13.25 -8.32 -4.99
CA ASN A 215 12.60 -8.16 -6.29
C ASN A 215 13.28 -7.14 -7.22
N GLY A 216 14.43 -6.56 -6.82
CA GLY A 216 15.14 -5.56 -7.60
C GLY A 216 14.37 -4.25 -7.80
N GLY A 217 13.45 -3.91 -6.89
CA GLY A 217 12.55 -2.75 -7.01
C GLY A 217 11.34 -3.00 -7.92
N ARG A 218 11.01 -4.26 -8.23
CA ARG A 218 9.95 -4.66 -9.15
C ARG A 218 9.01 -5.68 -8.48
N PRO A 219 8.10 -5.23 -7.60
CA PRO A 219 7.15 -6.10 -6.92
C PRO A 219 6.24 -6.82 -7.92
N GLN A 220 6.02 -8.12 -7.72
CA GLN A 220 5.14 -8.93 -8.57
C GLN A 220 3.69 -8.45 -8.49
N ASN A 221 3.24 -8.06 -7.30
CA ASN A 221 1.88 -7.58 -7.05
C ASN A 221 1.94 -6.14 -6.51
N ALA A 222 1.97 -5.17 -7.42
CA ALA A 222 2.14 -3.77 -7.07
C ALA A 222 0.84 -3.06 -6.64
N ALA A 223 -0.32 -3.68 -6.87
CA ALA A 223 -1.63 -3.16 -6.47
C ALA A 223 -2.67 -4.28 -6.27
N TYR A 224 -3.68 -4.00 -5.44
CA TYR A 224 -4.84 -4.85 -5.21
C TYR A 224 -6.15 -4.05 -5.19
N SER A 225 -7.28 -4.71 -5.44
CA SER A 225 -8.58 -4.05 -5.46
C SER A 225 -9.00 -3.52 -4.08
N ARG A 226 -8.56 -4.14 -2.98
CA ARG A 226 -8.81 -3.74 -1.58
C ARG A 226 -7.65 -4.20 -0.68
N PRO A 227 -7.51 -3.67 0.55
CA PRO A 227 -6.71 -4.29 1.59
C PRO A 227 -7.12 -5.75 1.84
N GLY A 228 -6.19 -6.61 2.25
CA GLY A 228 -6.49 -8.01 2.60
C GLY A 228 -6.73 -8.96 1.40
N VAL A 229 -6.69 -8.45 0.16
CA VAL A 229 -6.83 -9.25 -1.08
C VAL A 229 -5.76 -10.33 -1.24
N ARG A 230 -4.70 -10.34 -0.43
CA ARG A 230 -3.73 -11.45 -0.40
C ARG A 230 -4.39 -12.81 -0.15
N ALA A 231 -5.32 -12.90 0.81
CA ALA A 231 -6.09 -14.12 1.04
C ALA A 231 -6.98 -14.44 -0.18
N ALA A 232 -7.65 -13.43 -0.73
CA ALA A 232 -8.46 -13.61 -1.95
C ALA A 232 -7.62 -14.07 -3.17
N ASN A 233 -6.38 -13.60 -3.31
CA ASN A 233 -5.47 -14.03 -4.36
C ASN A 233 -4.99 -15.47 -4.15
N GLN A 234 -4.81 -15.90 -2.90
CA GLN A 234 -4.52 -17.30 -2.60
C GLN A 234 -5.70 -18.18 -3.02
N GLN A 235 -6.94 -17.78 -2.68
CA GLN A 235 -8.16 -18.43 -3.13
C GLN A 235 -8.30 -18.47 -4.67
N GLN A 236 -7.96 -17.39 -5.37
CA GLN A 236 -7.97 -17.37 -6.83
C GLN A 236 -6.96 -18.36 -7.43
N ARG A 237 -5.76 -18.48 -6.84
CA ARG A 237 -4.76 -19.45 -7.32
C ARG A 237 -5.19 -20.89 -7.07
N ILE A 238 -5.89 -21.15 -5.95
CA ILE A 238 -6.53 -22.44 -5.65
C ILE A 238 -7.58 -22.73 -6.73
N GLY A 239 -8.52 -21.80 -6.97
CA GLY A 239 -9.55 -21.95 -8.00
C GLY A 239 -8.98 -22.18 -9.41
N GLN A 240 -7.92 -21.45 -9.78
CA GLN A 240 -7.21 -21.68 -11.05
C GLN A 240 -6.59 -23.06 -11.12
N GLY A 241 -5.98 -23.55 -10.03
CA GLY A 241 -5.38 -24.88 -9.98
C GLY A 241 -6.42 -26.00 -10.11
N VAL A 242 -7.60 -25.82 -9.51
CA VAL A 242 -8.75 -26.73 -9.70
C VAL A 242 -9.21 -26.72 -11.16
N GLN A 243 -9.38 -25.55 -11.75
CA GLN A 243 -9.82 -25.40 -13.15
C GLN A 243 -8.82 -26.01 -14.13
N SER A 244 -7.52 -25.78 -13.92
CA SER A 244 -6.46 -26.29 -14.80
C SER A 244 -6.12 -27.76 -14.56
N GLY A 245 -6.70 -28.42 -13.55
CA GLY A 245 -6.34 -29.79 -13.14
C GLY A 245 -4.98 -29.90 -12.43
N GLN A 246 -4.33 -28.77 -12.16
CA GLN A 246 -3.06 -28.69 -11.42
C GLN A 246 -3.22 -28.89 -9.91
N LEU A 247 -4.45 -28.87 -9.39
CA LEU A 247 -4.74 -29.22 -8.01
C LEU A 247 -5.78 -30.33 -7.98
N THR A 248 -5.49 -31.37 -7.20
CA THR A 248 -6.47 -32.41 -6.91
C THR A 248 -7.52 -31.92 -5.90
N ALA A 249 -8.67 -32.58 -5.84
CA ALA A 249 -9.72 -32.27 -4.87
C ALA A 249 -9.22 -32.39 -3.42
N HIS A 250 -8.29 -33.32 -3.16
CA HIS A 250 -7.69 -33.51 -1.85
C HIS A 250 -6.73 -32.37 -1.48
N GLU A 251 -5.84 -31.97 -2.39
CA GLU A 251 -4.94 -30.82 -2.18
C GLU A 251 -5.73 -29.52 -2.01
N THR A 252 -6.77 -29.34 -2.83
CA THR A 252 -7.71 -28.22 -2.72
C THR A 252 -8.35 -28.17 -1.33
N GLY A 253 -8.92 -29.28 -0.87
CA GLY A 253 -9.53 -29.35 0.47
C GLY A 253 -8.54 -29.02 1.60
N ASN A 254 -7.28 -29.43 1.47
CA ASN A 254 -6.23 -29.11 2.44
C ASN A 254 -5.86 -27.61 2.43
N LEU A 255 -5.79 -26.99 1.26
CA LEU A 255 -5.50 -25.56 1.11
C LEU A 255 -6.65 -24.70 1.66
N GLU A 256 -7.90 -25.05 1.33
CA GLU A 256 -9.12 -24.40 1.82
C GLU A 256 -9.22 -24.45 3.35
N ASN A 257 -8.96 -25.61 3.96
CA ASN A 257 -8.97 -25.77 5.42
C ASN A 257 -7.90 -24.91 6.11
N ARG A 258 -6.72 -24.76 5.49
CA ARG A 258 -5.64 -23.91 6.03
C ARG A 258 -5.99 -22.44 5.95
N GLU A 259 -6.58 -21.98 4.84
CA GLU A 259 -7.06 -20.60 4.70
C GLU A 259 -8.17 -20.28 5.71
N ALA A 260 -9.18 -21.16 5.81
CA ALA A 260 -10.27 -21.01 6.78
C ALA A 260 -9.73 -20.91 8.21
N SER A 261 -8.79 -21.77 8.60
CA SER A 261 -8.17 -21.73 9.93
C SER A 261 -7.40 -20.44 10.21
N ILE A 262 -6.76 -19.84 9.20
CA ILE A 262 -6.09 -18.54 9.35
C ILE A 262 -7.13 -17.43 9.53
N ASN A 263 -8.21 -17.45 8.74
CA ASN A 263 -9.28 -16.47 8.84
C ASN A 263 -9.99 -16.52 10.19
N HIS A 264 -10.25 -17.73 10.71
CA HIS A 264 -10.81 -17.94 12.04
C HIS A 264 -9.89 -17.43 13.15
N GLN A 265 -8.59 -17.73 13.07
CA GLN A 265 -7.62 -17.21 14.04
C GLN A 265 -7.59 -15.68 14.03
N ALA A 266 -7.48 -15.08 12.85
CA ALA A 266 -7.46 -13.62 12.72
C ALA A 266 -8.75 -12.96 13.22
N ALA A 267 -9.90 -13.61 13.07
CA ALA A 267 -11.16 -13.11 13.63
C ALA A 267 -11.21 -13.23 15.16
N ALA A 268 -10.74 -14.35 15.71
CA ALA A 268 -10.68 -14.58 17.15
C ALA A 268 -9.72 -13.59 17.85
N ASP A 269 -8.52 -13.41 17.29
CA ASP A 269 -7.52 -12.47 17.81
C ASP A 269 -8.03 -11.03 17.75
N ARG A 270 -8.74 -10.66 16.68
CA ARG A 270 -9.41 -9.34 16.59
C ARG A 270 -10.49 -9.17 17.64
N ALA A 271 -11.32 -10.20 17.86
CA ALA A 271 -12.35 -10.14 18.89
C ALA A 271 -11.74 -10.01 20.29
N ALA A 272 -10.61 -10.68 20.55
CA ALA A 272 -9.89 -10.63 21.82
C ALA A 272 -9.26 -9.25 22.09
N ASN A 273 -8.82 -8.54 21.03
CA ASN A 273 -8.06 -7.29 21.14
C ASN A 273 -8.85 -6.05 20.67
N GLY A 274 -10.18 -6.04 20.89
CA GLY A 274 -11.01 -4.86 20.65
C GLY A 274 -11.18 -4.47 19.18
N GLY A 275 -11.03 -5.42 18.26
CA GLY A 275 -11.12 -5.22 16.81
C GLY A 275 -9.77 -5.09 16.11
N HIS A 276 -8.66 -5.28 16.82
CA HIS A 276 -7.29 -5.09 16.29
C HIS A 276 -6.48 -6.38 16.45
N LEU A 277 -5.36 -6.52 15.75
CA LEU A 277 -4.41 -7.62 15.99
C LEU A 277 -3.17 -7.03 16.68
N THR A 278 -2.57 -7.78 17.58
CA THR A 278 -1.28 -7.43 18.17
C THR A 278 -0.14 -7.68 17.18
N ALA A 279 1.03 -7.07 17.40
CA ALA A 279 2.20 -7.29 16.56
C ALA A 279 2.60 -8.78 16.44
N GLN A 280 2.44 -9.55 17.53
CA GLN A 280 2.75 -10.97 17.56
C GLN A 280 1.74 -11.81 16.76
N GLU A 281 0.44 -11.55 16.92
CA GLU A 281 -0.61 -12.23 16.15
C GLU A 281 -0.51 -11.89 14.66
N HIS A 282 -0.14 -10.66 14.33
CA HIS A 282 0.17 -10.26 12.96
C HIS A 282 1.32 -11.07 12.35
N GLN A 283 2.42 -11.24 13.09
CA GLN A 283 3.56 -12.05 12.64
C GLN A 283 3.14 -13.52 12.44
N GLN A 284 2.35 -14.05 13.36
CA GLN A 284 1.83 -15.41 13.29
C GLN A 284 0.92 -15.62 12.07
N ILE A 285 -0.04 -14.73 11.84
CA ILE A 285 -0.95 -14.78 10.69
C ILE A 285 -0.15 -14.71 9.38
N ASN A 286 0.84 -13.82 9.29
CA ASN A 286 1.67 -13.70 8.09
C ASN A 286 2.53 -14.95 7.83
N GLN A 287 3.14 -15.55 8.87
CA GLN A 287 3.86 -16.82 8.72
C GLN A 287 2.95 -17.91 8.18
N ARG A 288 1.71 -18.01 8.68
CA ARG A 288 0.74 -18.98 8.19
C ARG A 288 0.32 -18.71 6.75
N GLN A 289 0.05 -17.45 6.39
CA GLN A 289 -0.26 -17.05 5.01
C GLN A 289 0.91 -17.33 4.05
N ASN A 290 2.16 -17.14 4.49
CA ASN A 290 3.36 -17.48 3.72
C ASN A 290 3.47 -19.00 3.47
N ASN A 291 3.15 -19.80 4.49
CA ASN A 291 3.15 -21.26 4.37
C ASN A 291 2.07 -21.74 3.39
N VAL A 292 0.86 -21.18 3.46
CA VAL A 292 -0.21 -21.47 2.48
C VAL A 292 0.21 -21.07 1.08
N SER A 293 0.82 -19.90 0.90
CA SER A 293 1.30 -19.48 -0.42
C SER A 293 2.33 -20.45 -1.01
N LYS A 294 3.25 -20.99 -0.19
CA LYS A 294 4.21 -22.02 -0.62
C LYS A 294 3.52 -23.33 -0.96
N SER A 295 2.54 -23.76 -0.16
CA SER A 295 1.75 -24.97 -0.45
C SER A 295 1.01 -24.83 -1.79
N ILE A 296 0.34 -23.70 -2.05
CA ILE A 296 -0.33 -23.47 -3.33
C ILE A 296 0.65 -23.58 -4.51
N TYR A 297 1.86 -23.06 -4.38
CA TYR A 297 2.87 -23.19 -5.44
C TYR A 297 3.31 -24.64 -5.63
N ASN A 298 3.67 -25.33 -4.55
CA ASN A 298 4.16 -26.71 -4.60
C ASN A 298 3.10 -27.65 -5.15
N ASP A 299 1.86 -27.53 -4.69
CA ASP A 299 0.75 -28.40 -5.10
C ASP A 299 0.42 -28.17 -6.58
N LYS A 300 0.46 -26.93 -7.09
CA LYS A 300 0.25 -26.63 -8.52
C LYS A 300 1.35 -27.12 -9.47
N HIS A 301 2.54 -27.45 -8.95
CA HIS A 301 3.71 -27.85 -9.75
C HIS A 301 4.20 -29.27 -9.41
N ASN A 302 3.43 -30.02 -8.63
CA ASN A 302 3.76 -31.41 -8.36
C ASN A 302 3.32 -32.30 -9.54
N ALA A 303 3.65 -33.59 -9.47
CA ALA A 303 3.28 -34.55 -10.52
C ALA A 303 1.81 -35.01 -10.41
N ASN A 304 1.09 -34.61 -9.36
CA ASN A 304 -0.30 -34.99 -9.16
C ASN A 304 -1.17 -34.05 -9.99
N THR A 305 -1.96 -34.62 -10.89
CA THR A 305 -2.95 -33.87 -11.67
C THR A 305 -4.28 -34.58 -11.57
N GLN A 306 -5.37 -33.83 -11.62
CA GLN A 306 -6.70 -34.41 -11.67
C GLN A 306 -7.18 -34.40 -13.13
N GLU A 307 -7.43 -35.59 -13.69
CA GLU A 307 -8.07 -35.70 -15.00
C GLU A 307 -9.52 -35.18 -14.90
N HIS A 308 -9.89 -34.28 -15.81
CA HIS A 308 -11.27 -33.88 -15.99
C HIS A 308 -12.04 -35.06 -16.61
N PRO A 309 -13.20 -35.46 -16.09
CA PRO A 309 -14.11 -36.31 -16.85
C PRO A 309 -14.53 -35.51 -18.07
N HIS A 310 -14.12 -35.94 -19.26
CA HIS A 310 -14.63 -35.41 -20.51
C HIS A 310 -16.16 -35.42 -20.46
N ALA A 311 -16.78 -34.29 -20.78
CA ALA A 311 -18.17 -34.24 -21.18
C ALA A 311 -18.31 -34.94 -22.54
N GLU A 312 -18.26 -36.27 -22.55
CA GLU A 312 -18.77 -37.08 -23.65
C GLU A 312 -20.28 -37.25 -23.47
N ALA A 313 -21.03 -36.35 -24.10
CA ALA A 313 -22.41 -36.63 -24.48
C ALA A 313 -22.71 -35.83 -25.75
N HIS A 314 -22.59 -36.48 -26.91
CA HIS A 314 -23.65 -36.55 -27.91
C HIS A 314 -23.26 -37.55 -29.02
N GLU A 315 -23.75 -38.78 -28.81
CA GLU A 315 -24.40 -39.65 -29.80
C GLU A 315 -23.74 -39.90 -31.16
N GLY A 316 -23.07 -41.07 -31.24
CA GLY A 316 -22.95 -41.83 -32.48
C GLY A 316 -24.00 -42.96 -32.52
N HIS A 317 -24.82 -42.92 -33.59
CA HIS A 317 -25.58 -44.01 -34.21
C HIS A 317 -26.71 -44.70 -33.43
N ARG A 318 -27.95 -44.44 -33.88
CA ARG A 318 -28.66 -45.35 -34.82
C ARG A 318 -29.60 -44.55 -35.72
#